data_AF-A0A951D6F0-F1
#
_entry.id   AF-A0A951D6F0-F1
#
_cell.length_a   1.000
_cell.length_b   1.000
_cell.length_c   1.000
_cell.angle_alpha   90.00
_cell.angle_beta   90.00
_cell.angle_gamma   90.00
#
_symmetry.space_group_name_H-M   'P 1'
#
loop_
_entity.id
_entity.type
_entity.pdbx_description
1 polymer ?
#
loop_
_entity_poly.entity_id
_entity_poly.type
_entity_poly.pdbx_seq_one_letter_code
_entity_poly.pdbx_strand_id
1 'polypeptide(L)'
;MGPVELDGPLNRRELQRYLSRVDDRWPIERALLGGARVADEHGAPPQRERGPEFVVVLVSSAYQGMPWLERVYQAGSLWDGLEMGAPADVHCYTPAEFERKRTTLRVVREAEQDGLDLLAEALA
;
A
#
# COMPACT_ATOMS: atom_id res chain seq x y z
N MET A 1 -13.63 -22.99 6.02
CA MET A 1 -13.03 -21.65 5.97
C MET A 1 -13.90 -20.76 6.83
N GLY A 2 -13.51 -20.54 8.09
CA GLY A 2 -14.25 -19.67 9.00
C GLY A 2 -13.98 -18.20 8.66
N PRO A 3 -14.82 -17.26 9.11
CA PRO A 3 -14.51 -15.84 8.98
C PRO A 3 -13.20 -15.58 9.73
N VAL A 4 -12.24 -14.96 9.05
CA VAL A 4 -11.05 -14.42 9.70
C VAL A 4 -11.56 -13.28 10.58
N GLU A 5 -11.55 -13.47 11.90
CA GLU A 5 -11.71 -12.36 12.85
C GLU A 5 -10.58 -11.38 12.55
N LEU A 6 -10.94 -10.26 11.91
CA LEU A 6 -10.03 -9.16 11.68
C LEU A 6 -9.89 -8.42 13.01
N ASP A 7 -8.77 -8.61 13.71
CA ASP A 7 -8.37 -7.78 14.84
C ASP A 7 -8.12 -6.34 14.33
N GLY A 8 -9.20 -5.59 14.08
CA GLY A 8 -9.20 -4.24 13.50
C GLY A 8 -9.58 -4.20 12.01
N PRO A 9 -9.77 -3.01 11.42
CA PRO A 9 -10.13 -2.85 10.00
C PRO A 9 -9.05 -3.34 9.00
N LEU A 10 -7.85 -3.67 9.49
CA LEU A 10 -6.68 -4.07 8.71
C LEU A 10 -6.22 -5.50 9.03
N ASN A 11 -6.13 -6.36 8.00
CA ASN A 11 -5.51 -7.68 8.10
C ASN A 11 -3.97 -7.56 8.09
N ARG A 12 -3.36 -7.26 9.25
CA ARG A 12 -1.90 -7.07 9.39
C ARG A 12 -1.08 -8.28 8.91
N ARG A 13 -1.56 -9.50 9.17
CA ARG A 13 -0.91 -10.73 8.73
C ARG A 13 -0.83 -10.81 7.21
N GLU A 14 -1.90 -10.46 6.52
CA GLU A 14 -1.90 -10.47 5.06
C GLU A 14 -1.07 -9.31 4.48
N LEU A 15 -1.04 -8.14 5.11
CA LEU A 15 -0.14 -7.05 4.71
C LEU A 15 1.33 -7.47 4.75
N GLN A 16 1.77 -8.18 5.80
CA GLN A 16 3.13 -8.71 5.90
C GLN A 16 3.44 -9.72 4.77
N ARG A 17 2.49 -10.61 4.46
CA ARG A 17 2.64 -11.58 3.37
C ARG A 17 2.67 -10.89 2.01
N TYR A 18 1.82 -9.89 1.80
CA TYR A 18 1.83 -9.07 0.59
C TYR A 18 3.20 -8.40 0.40
N LEU A 19 3.73 -7.76 1.44
CA LEU A 19 5.02 -7.11 1.39
C LEU A 19 6.15 -8.11 1.08
N SER A 20 6.14 -9.28 1.72
CA SER A 20 7.10 -10.36 1.42
C SER A 20 7.02 -10.81 -0.05
N ARG A 21 5.82 -11.01 -0.60
CA ARG A 21 5.65 -11.40 -2.02
C ARG A 21 6.17 -10.35 -2.99
N VAL A 22 6.05 -9.07 -2.64
CA VAL A 22 6.55 -7.96 -3.45
C VAL A 22 8.08 -7.85 -3.32
N ASP A 23 8.61 -7.97 -2.11
CA ASP A 23 10.03 -7.85 -1.82
C ASP A 23 10.86 -8.97 -2.47
N ASP A 24 10.29 -10.18 -2.55
CA ASP A 24 10.85 -11.31 -3.30
C ASP A 24 11.07 -11.00 -4.80
N ARG A 25 10.34 -10.02 -5.35
CA ARG A 25 10.46 -9.60 -6.76
C ARG A 25 11.33 -8.37 -6.95
N TRP A 26 11.22 -7.40 -6.05
CA TRP A 26 12.01 -6.18 -6.09
C TRP A 26 12.39 -5.78 -4.67
N PRO A 27 13.66 -5.41 -4.42
CA PRO A 27 14.05 -4.93 -3.10
C PRO A 27 13.31 -3.62 -2.80
N ILE A 28 12.35 -3.67 -1.87
CA ILE A 28 11.52 -2.53 -1.52
C ILE A 28 12.25 -1.66 -0.49
N GLU A 29 12.41 -0.39 -0.82
CA GLU A 29 13.08 0.62 0.02
C GLU A 29 12.09 1.39 0.89
N ARG A 30 10.84 1.55 0.42
CA ARG A 30 9.71 2.03 1.22
C ARG A 30 8.41 1.37 0.79
N ALA A 31 7.56 1.06 1.75
CA ALA A 31 6.20 0.57 1.52
C ALA A 31 5.23 1.32 2.44
N LEU A 32 4.32 2.07 1.85
CA LEU A 32 3.32 2.86 2.58
C LEU A 32 1.92 2.33 2.27
N LEU A 33 1.09 2.23 3.30
CA LEU A 33 -0.33 1.93 3.16
C LEU A 33 -1.15 3.13 3.62
N GLY A 34 -1.99 3.64 2.72
CA GLY A 34 -2.99 4.65 3.03
C GLY A 34 -4.38 4.21 2.55
N GLY A 35 -5.25 5.20 2.40
CA GLY A 35 -6.63 5.00 1.95
C GLY A 35 -7.62 4.90 3.10
N ALA A 36 -8.86 4.70 2.71
CA ALA A 36 -10.04 4.71 3.55
C ALA A 36 -9.94 3.80 4.79
N ARG A 37 -9.38 2.59 4.64
CA ARG A 37 -9.25 1.62 5.76
C ARG A 37 -8.23 2.04 6.80
N VAL A 38 -7.15 2.70 6.37
CA VAL A 38 -6.15 3.25 7.28
C VAL A 38 -6.71 4.45 8.03
N ALA A 39 -7.51 5.30 7.35
CA ALA A 39 -8.22 6.37 8.02
C ALA A 39 -9.19 5.86 9.10
N ASP A 40 -9.89 4.73 8.86
CA ASP A 40 -10.75 4.09 9.87
C ASP A 40 -9.95 3.55 11.06
N GLU A 41 -8.78 2.92 10.82
CA GLU A 41 -7.86 2.49 11.89
C GLU A 41 -7.46 3.68 12.78
N HIS A 42 -7.29 4.85 12.18
CA HIS A 42 -7.02 6.10 12.90
C HIS A 42 -8.28 6.79 13.48
N GLY A 43 -9.47 6.19 13.33
CA GLY A 43 -10.72 6.69 13.92
C GLY A 43 -11.38 7.85 13.15
N ALA A 44 -11.12 7.97 11.85
CA ALA A 44 -11.74 9.01 11.03
C ALA A 44 -13.28 8.91 11.04
N PRO A 45 -14.00 10.05 11.05
CA PRO A 45 -15.46 10.04 10.98
C PRO A 45 -15.96 9.58 9.60
N PRO A 46 -17.26 9.25 9.45
CA PRO A 46 -17.83 8.86 8.17
C PRO A 46 -17.58 9.90 7.08
N GLN A 47 -16.98 9.47 5.96
CA GLN A 47 -16.66 10.34 4.82
C GLN A 47 -17.65 10.16 3.68
N ARG A 48 -18.13 11.26 3.07
CA ARG A 48 -19.02 11.22 1.90
C ARG A 48 -18.33 10.69 0.64
N GLU A 49 -17.06 11.06 0.45
CA GLU A 49 -16.20 10.59 -0.64
C GLU A 49 -14.94 9.99 -0.01
N ARG A 50 -14.96 8.68 0.22
CA ARG A 50 -13.93 7.97 0.99
C ARG A 50 -12.67 7.63 0.17
N GLY A 51 -12.77 7.68 -1.16
CA GLY A 51 -11.68 7.28 -2.06
C GLY A 51 -11.44 5.76 -2.09
N PRO A 52 -10.26 5.32 -2.56
CA PRO A 52 -9.88 3.90 -2.54
C PRO A 52 -9.82 3.35 -1.11
N GLU A 53 -10.31 2.12 -0.91
CA GLU A 53 -10.21 1.38 0.36
C GLU A 53 -8.76 1.26 0.83
N PHE A 54 -7.86 0.94 -0.11
CA PHE A 54 -6.43 0.85 0.11
C PHE A 54 -5.67 1.59 -0.98
N VAL A 55 -4.67 2.36 -0.58
CA VAL A 55 -3.65 2.94 -1.44
C VAL A 55 -2.32 2.36 -1.01
N VAL A 56 -1.62 1.67 -1.90
CA VAL A 56 -0.30 1.12 -1.64
C VAL A 56 0.73 1.91 -2.44
N VAL A 57 1.73 2.46 -1.76
CA VAL A 57 2.88 3.10 -2.41
C VAL A 57 4.13 2.28 -2.15
N LEU A 58 4.70 1.74 -3.21
CA LEU A 58 5.94 0.96 -3.19
C LEU A 58 7.06 1.76 -3.85
N VAL A 59 8.19 1.85 -3.16
CA VAL A 59 9.38 2.55 -3.66
C VAL A 59 10.52 1.56 -3.79
N SER A 60 11.10 1.46 -4.98
CA SER A 60 12.27 0.63 -5.26
C SER A 60 13.11 1.20 -6.40
N SER A 61 14.42 1.26 -6.21
CA SER A 61 15.39 1.59 -7.27
C SER A 61 15.37 0.58 -8.42
N ALA A 62 14.95 -0.67 -8.16
CA ALA A 62 14.82 -1.71 -9.19
C ALA A 62 13.78 -1.39 -10.28
N TYR A 63 12.88 -0.43 -10.02
CA TYR A 63 11.92 0.05 -11.01
C TYR A 63 12.56 0.92 -12.10
N GLN A 64 13.81 1.36 -11.94
CA GLN A 64 14.48 2.21 -12.93
C GLN A 64 14.52 1.54 -14.32
N GLY A 65 13.98 2.22 -15.32
CA GLY A 65 13.89 1.70 -16.70
C GLY A 65 12.73 0.74 -16.96
N MET A 66 11.99 0.31 -15.93
CA MET A 66 10.80 -0.55 -16.09
C MET A 66 9.58 0.27 -16.48
N PRO A 67 8.72 -0.18 -17.42
CA PRO A 67 7.46 0.50 -17.75
C PRO A 67 6.52 0.60 -16.54
N TRP A 68 5.92 1.76 -16.31
CA TRP A 68 5.01 1.97 -15.17
C TRP A 68 3.88 0.94 -15.08
N LEU A 69 3.22 0.66 -16.21
CA LEU A 69 2.08 -0.27 -16.26
C LEU A 69 2.47 -1.69 -15.82
N GLU A 70 3.68 -2.12 -16.16
CA GLU A 70 4.21 -3.42 -15.74
C GLU A 70 4.38 -3.48 -14.22
N ARG A 71 4.97 -2.44 -13.62
CA ARG A 71 5.18 -2.35 -12.17
C ARG A 71 3.88 -2.47 -11.39
N VAL A 72 2.88 -1.66 -11.76
CA VAL A 72 1.58 -1.63 -11.05
C VAL A 72 0.75 -2.88 -11.30
N TYR A 73 0.80 -3.45 -12.52
CA TYR A 73 0.10 -4.71 -12.80
C TYR A 73 0.68 -5.86 -11.98
N GLN A 74 2.00 -6.00 -11.97
CA GLN A 74 2.68 -7.08 -11.24
C GLN A 74 2.50 -6.92 -9.72
N ALA A 75 2.69 -5.72 -9.16
CA ALA A 75 2.48 -5.47 -7.74
C ALA A 75 1.00 -5.63 -7.33
N GLY A 76 0.06 -5.16 -8.15
CA GLY A 76 -1.37 -5.34 -7.93
C GLY A 76 -1.81 -6.81 -7.98
N SER A 77 -1.19 -7.62 -8.84
CA SER A 77 -1.50 -9.05 -8.95
C SER A 77 -1.13 -9.87 -7.70
N LEU A 78 -0.26 -9.33 -6.84
CA LEU A 78 0.17 -9.95 -5.59
C LEU A 78 -0.73 -9.60 -4.41
N TRP A 79 -1.63 -8.62 -4.58
CA TRP A 79 -2.60 -8.22 -3.56
C TRP A 79 -3.74 -9.23 -3.47
N ASP A 80 -4.00 -9.74 -2.26
CA ASP A 80 -5.16 -10.61 -2.02
C ASP A 80 -6.36 -9.77 -1.57
N GLY A 81 -7.19 -9.38 -2.53
CA GLY A 81 -8.39 -8.58 -2.25
C GLY A 81 -9.47 -9.32 -1.46
N LEU A 82 -9.43 -10.66 -1.39
CA LEU A 82 -10.38 -11.44 -0.59
C LEU A 82 -9.96 -11.42 0.89
N GLU A 83 -8.68 -11.68 1.17
CA GLU A 83 -8.13 -11.64 2.53
C GLU A 83 -8.08 -10.21 3.10
N MET A 84 -7.84 -9.21 2.24
CA MET A 84 -7.86 -7.79 2.62
C MET A 84 -9.27 -7.18 2.62
N GLY A 85 -10.23 -7.83 1.96
CA GLY A 85 -11.63 -7.41 1.88
C GLY A 85 -11.92 -6.25 0.91
N ALA A 86 -10.93 -5.75 0.17
CA ALA A 86 -11.07 -4.79 -0.93
C ALA A 86 -9.81 -4.77 -1.82
N PRO A 87 -9.90 -4.32 -3.09
CA PRO A 87 -8.72 -4.13 -3.93
C PRO A 87 -7.87 -2.95 -3.46
N ALA A 88 -6.59 -2.95 -3.83
CA ALA A 88 -5.68 -1.82 -3.63
C ALA A 88 -5.46 -1.03 -4.92
N ASP A 89 -5.38 0.29 -4.79
CA ASP A 89 -4.80 1.17 -5.81
C ASP A 89 -3.28 1.24 -5.57
N VAL A 90 -2.48 0.71 -6.51
CA VAL A 90 -1.05 0.48 -6.32
C VAL A 90 -0.21 1.45 -7.13
N HIS A 91 0.74 2.09 -6.47
CA HIS A 91 1.68 3.05 -7.04
C HIS A 91 3.13 2.56 -6.85
N CYS A 92 3.91 2.45 -7.93
CA CYS A 92 5.27 1.87 -7.90
C CYS A 92 6.36 2.83 -8.43
N TYR A 93 7.05 3.53 -7.55
CA TYR A 93 7.99 4.60 -7.92
C TYR A 93 9.45 4.24 -7.67
N THR A 94 10.37 4.77 -8.49
CA THR A 94 11.76 4.90 -8.06
C THR A 94 11.85 5.96 -6.95
N PRO A 95 12.92 5.98 -6.12
CA PRO A 95 13.09 7.02 -5.10
C PRO A 95 12.96 8.45 -5.66
N ALA A 96 13.58 8.72 -6.81
CA ALA A 96 13.51 10.03 -7.47
C ALA A 96 12.11 10.37 -8.02
N GLU A 97 11.34 9.37 -8.45
CA GLU A 97 9.94 9.56 -8.83
C GLU A 97 9.08 9.86 -7.61
N PHE A 98 9.24 9.13 -6.51
CA PHE A 98 8.50 9.30 -5.27
C PHE A 98 8.65 10.71 -4.70
N GLU A 99 9.87 11.25 -4.64
CA GLU A 99 10.14 12.61 -4.17
C GLU A 99 9.36 13.68 -4.95
N ARG A 100 9.13 13.47 -6.25
CA ARG A 100 8.30 14.37 -7.06
C ARG A 100 6.81 14.11 -6.87
N LYS A 101 6.42 12.85 -6.66
CA LYS A 101 5.02 12.45 -6.57
C LYS A 101 4.39 12.79 -5.22
N ARG A 102 5.14 12.75 -4.12
CA ARG A 102 4.67 13.20 -2.81
C ARG A 102 4.32 14.70 -2.76
N THR A 103 4.88 15.52 -3.65
CA THR A 103 4.51 16.94 -3.76
C THR A 103 3.36 17.17 -4.75
N THR A 104 3.27 16.37 -5.80
CA THR A 104 2.34 16.58 -6.94
C THR A 104 1.07 15.75 -6.91
N LEU A 105 1.06 14.57 -6.26
CA LEU A 105 -0.10 13.69 -6.16
C LEU A 105 -0.58 13.62 -4.72
N ARG A 106 -1.82 14.08 -4.49
CA ARG A 106 -2.45 14.10 -3.17
C ARG A 106 -2.44 12.72 -2.51
N VAL A 107 -2.81 11.68 -3.26
CA VAL A 107 -2.93 10.31 -2.75
C VAL A 107 -1.59 9.74 -2.24
N VAL A 108 -0.48 10.09 -2.90
CA VAL A 108 0.87 9.67 -2.48
C VAL A 108 1.31 10.45 -1.25
N ARG A 109 0.97 11.75 -1.19
CA ARG A 109 1.26 12.60 -0.03
C ARG A 109 0.50 12.14 1.20
N GLU A 110 -0.80 11.85 1.07
CA GLU A 110 -1.64 11.37 2.16
C GLU A 110 -1.12 10.03 2.69
N ALA A 111 -0.71 9.10 1.82
CA ALA A 111 -0.09 7.85 2.23
C ALA A 111 1.27 8.04 2.94
N GLU A 112 2.05 9.06 2.60
CA GLU A 112 3.31 9.39 3.30
C GLU A 112 3.07 10.04 4.67
N GLN A 113 2.08 10.92 4.78
CA GLN A 113 1.86 11.75 5.97
C GLN A 113 1.02 11.03 7.03
N ASP A 114 -0.02 10.33 6.60
CA ASP A 114 -1.06 9.78 7.47
C ASP A 114 -1.19 8.25 7.31
N GLY A 115 -0.33 7.62 6.50
CA GLY A 115 -0.33 6.19 6.26
C GLY A 115 0.52 5.39 7.24
N LEU A 116 0.48 4.05 7.08
CA LEU A 116 1.32 3.11 7.80
C LEU A 116 2.59 2.79 7.00
N ASP A 117 3.74 2.78 7.67
CA ASP A 117 4.99 2.27 7.11
C ASP A 117 5.05 0.74 7.30
N LEU A 118 4.84 0.01 6.21
CA LEU A 118 4.75 -1.46 6.25
C LEU A 118 6.10 -2.13 6.52
N LEU A 119 7.22 -1.48 6.20
CA LEU A 119 8.55 -2.02 6.52
C LEU A 119 8.85 -1.86 8.01
N ALA A 120 8.45 -0.73 8.61
CA ALA A 120 8.57 -0.53 10.05
C ALA A 120 7.70 -1.52 10.84
N GLU A 121 6.47 -1.77 10.38
CA GLU A 121 5.53 -2.74 10.98
C GLU A 121 5.99 -4.21 10.83
N ALA A 122 6.81 -4.53 9.82
CA ALA A 122 7.37 -5.87 9.66
C ALA A 122 8.56 -6.14 10.62
N LEU A 123 9.15 -5.09 11.17
CA LEU A 123 10.27 -5.15 12.12
C LEU A 123 9.83 -5.05 13.59
N ALA A 124 8.55 -4.75 13.84
CA ALA A 124 7.94 -4.61 15.17
C ALA A 124 7.37 -5.93 15.69
#